data_AF-A0A7S2VDK8-F1
#
_entry.id   AF-A0A7S2VDK8-F1
#
_cell.length_a   1.000
_cell.length_b   1.000
_cell.length_c   1.000
_cell.angle_alpha   90.00
_cell.angle_beta   90.00
_cell.angle_gamma   90.00
#
_symmetry.space_group_name_H-M   'P 1'
#
loop_
_entity.id
_entity.type
_entity.pdbx_description
1 polymer ?
#
loop_
_entity_poly.entity_id
_entity_poly.type
_entity_poly.pdbx_seq_one_letter_code
_entity_poly.pdbx_strand_id
1 'polypeptide(L)'
;SVSVLLARVDQFSEETPTGGRKWKTWIDYDKFHELAARHVEDPSFTFKVEDYAAETPSWALFGANEEGFDPTETRHRRKNKHPKYTKFDERGIPTHDDNNQPLSDAERARLSKQMQERMDQMDGVTSVVTEHRDGTKDIEDPSLMFRGLVVIKE
;
A
#
# COMPACT_ATOMS: atom_id res chain seq x y z
N SER A 1 0.36 -2.62 5.77
CA SER A 1 -0.80 -3.24 6.42
C SER A 1 -0.64 -4.74 6.25
N VAL A 2 -0.49 -5.50 7.33
CA VAL A 2 -0.49 -6.97 7.27
C VAL A 2 -1.89 -7.39 7.71
N SER A 3 -2.76 -7.69 6.75
CA SER A 3 -4.09 -8.23 7.02
C SER A 3 -3.94 -9.71 7.35
N VAL A 4 -4.16 -10.07 8.62
CA VAL A 4 -4.26 -11.47 9.05
C VAL A 4 -5.71 -11.90 8.86
N LEU A 5 -5.96 -12.76 7.87
CA LEU A 5 -7.27 -13.38 7.70
C LEU A 5 -7.44 -14.47 8.77
N LEU A 6 -8.45 -14.31 9.63
CA LEU A 6 -8.85 -15.35 10.57
C LEU A 6 -9.66 -16.41 9.80
N ALA A 7 -9.05 -17.55 9.52
CA ALA A 7 -9.73 -18.68 8.91
C ALA A 7 -10.63 -19.42 9.92
N ARG A 8 -11.74 -19.99 9.43
CA ARG A 8 -12.60 -20.89 10.20
C ARG A 8 -11.85 -22.18 10.52
N VAL A 9 -11.41 -22.31 11.76
CA VAL A 9 -10.60 -23.44 12.25
C VAL A 9 -11.35 -24.77 12.11
N ASP A 10 -12.64 -24.76 12.41
CA ASP A 10 -13.54 -25.92 12.34
C ASP A 10 -13.70 -26.46 10.92
N GLN A 11 -13.57 -25.60 9.92
CA GLN A 11 -13.80 -25.93 8.51
C GLN A 11 -12.50 -26.22 7.75
N PHE A 12 -11.44 -25.45 8.02
CA PHE A 12 -10.21 -25.45 7.21
C PHE A 12 -9.00 -26.04 7.91
N SER A 13 -9.18 -26.74 9.03
CA SER A 13 -8.05 -27.33 9.74
C SER A 13 -8.31 -28.72 10.27
N GLU A 14 -7.28 -29.54 10.19
CA GLU A 14 -7.26 -30.91 10.70
C GLU A 14 -6.10 -31.06 11.69
N GLU A 15 -6.37 -31.72 12.82
CA GLU A 15 -5.31 -32.05 13.79
C GLU A 15 -4.46 -33.20 13.25
N THR A 16 -3.15 -33.02 13.27
CA THR A 16 -2.22 -34.06 12.87
C THR A 16 -1.90 -34.97 14.09
N PRO A 17 -1.58 -36.26 13.88
CA PRO A 17 -1.19 -37.17 14.97
C PRO A 17 0.03 -36.68 15.79
N THR A 18 0.82 -35.77 15.23
CA THR A 18 2.00 -35.16 15.87
C THR A 18 1.67 -33.93 16.72
N GLY A 19 0.38 -33.60 16.92
CA GLY A 19 -0.08 -32.45 17.70
C GLY A 19 -0.01 -31.10 16.97
N GLY A 20 0.18 -31.13 15.65
CA GLY A 20 0.16 -29.94 14.79
C GLY A 20 -1.22 -29.71 14.17
N ARG A 21 -1.40 -28.55 13.53
CA ARG A 21 -2.59 -28.24 12.75
C ARG A 21 -2.24 -28.14 11.27
N LYS A 22 -2.94 -28.91 10.44
CA LYS A 22 -2.80 -28.87 8.99
C LYS A 22 -3.94 -28.05 8.41
N TRP A 23 -3.58 -27.00 7.67
CA TRP A 23 -4.55 -26.08 7.09
C TRP A 23 -4.89 -26.47 5.65
N LYS A 24 -6.15 -26.26 5.27
CA LYS A 24 -6.68 -26.48 3.91
C LYS A 24 -7.38 -25.21 3.40
N THR A 25 -6.63 -24.11 3.35
CA THR A 25 -7.17 -22.80 2.92
C THR A 25 -6.83 -22.47 1.47
N TRP A 26 -6.16 -23.37 0.75
CA TRP A 26 -5.79 -23.15 -0.65
C TRP A 26 -6.94 -23.55 -1.58
N ILE A 27 -7.08 -22.87 -2.70
CA ILE A 27 -8.10 -23.19 -3.70
C ILE A 27 -7.44 -24.06 -4.77
N ASP A 28 -7.93 -25.28 -4.93
CA ASP A 28 -7.68 -26.07 -6.13
C ASP A 28 -8.55 -25.51 -7.26
N TYR A 29 -7.95 -24.64 -8.08
CA TYR A 29 -8.67 -23.96 -9.16
C TYR A 29 -9.15 -24.92 -10.24
N ASP A 30 -8.38 -25.97 -10.54
CA ASP A 30 -8.79 -26.95 -11.55
C ASP A 30 -10.07 -27.66 -11.09
N LYS A 31 -10.07 -28.14 -9.84
CA LYS A 31 -11.24 -28.77 -9.24
C LYS A 31 -12.41 -27.81 -9.08
N PHE A 32 -12.15 -26.57 -8.66
CA PHE A 32 -13.18 -25.54 -8.57
C PHE A 32 -13.83 -25.27 -9.93
N HIS A 33 -13.04 -25.13 -11.00
CA HIS A 33 -13.58 -24.89 -12.34
C HIS A 33 -14.42 -26.07 -12.83
N GLU A 34 -14.00 -27.31 -12.58
CA GLU A 34 -14.82 -28.48 -12.89
C GLU A 34 -16.16 -28.48 -12.16
N LEU A 35 -16.15 -28.22 -10.85
CA LEU A 35 -17.36 -28.21 -10.02
C LEU A 35 -18.30 -27.06 -10.42
N ALA A 36 -17.74 -25.88 -10.69
CA ALA A 36 -18.47 -24.72 -11.15
C ALA A 36 -19.11 -24.97 -12.52
N ALA A 37 -18.38 -25.59 -13.46
CA ALA A 37 -18.92 -25.95 -14.77
C ALA A 37 -20.12 -26.91 -14.64
N ARG A 38 -19.99 -27.95 -13.81
CA ARG A 38 -21.10 -28.90 -13.55
C ARG A 38 -22.31 -28.23 -12.93
N HIS A 39 -22.12 -27.27 -12.02
CA HIS A 39 -23.23 -26.52 -11.43
C HIS A 39 -23.94 -25.61 -12.45
N VAL A 40 -23.20 -25.06 -13.42
CA VAL A 40 -23.79 -24.28 -14.52
C VAL A 40 -24.60 -25.17 -15.46
N GLU A 41 -24.10 -26.37 -15.76
CA GLU A 41 -24.82 -27.36 -16.58
C GLU A 41 -26.05 -27.93 -15.87
N ASP A 42 -25.93 -28.21 -14.57
CA ASP A 42 -27.00 -28.72 -13.71
C ASP A 42 -27.12 -27.85 -12.44
N PRO A 43 -28.06 -26.89 -12.41
CA PRO A 43 -28.29 -26.05 -11.24
C PRO A 43 -28.71 -26.80 -9.98
N SER A 44 -29.11 -28.08 -10.09
CA SER A 44 -29.45 -28.92 -8.93
C SER A 44 -28.23 -29.54 -8.26
N PHE A 45 -27.12 -29.72 -9.00
CA PHE A 45 -25.84 -30.13 -8.43
C PHE A 45 -25.31 -29.01 -7.53
N THR A 46 -24.95 -29.28 -6.29
CA THR A 46 -24.32 -28.29 -5.40
C THR A 46 -23.02 -28.84 -4.86
N PHE A 47 -22.05 -27.95 -4.64
CA PHE A 47 -20.76 -28.29 -4.06
C PHE A 47 -20.40 -27.29 -2.96
N LYS A 48 -19.53 -27.71 -2.05
CA LYS A 48 -19.10 -26.92 -0.88
C LYS A 48 -17.63 -26.56 -0.98
N VAL A 49 -17.17 -25.76 -0.04
CA VAL A 49 -15.78 -25.28 -0.03
C VAL A 49 -14.80 -26.43 0.15
N GLU A 50 -15.16 -27.42 0.96
CA GLU A 50 -14.34 -28.61 1.22
C GLU A 50 -14.13 -29.45 -0.04
N ASP A 51 -15.00 -29.30 -1.05
CA ASP A 51 -14.87 -30.03 -2.31
C ASP A 51 -13.74 -29.49 -3.18
N TYR A 52 -13.27 -28.26 -3.01
CA TYR A 52 -12.14 -27.69 -3.77
C TYR A 52 -11.04 -27.09 -2.89
N ALA A 53 -11.19 -27.16 -1.57
CA ALA A 53 -10.16 -26.75 -0.63
C ALA A 53 -8.99 -27.75 -0.64
N ALA A 54 -7.81 -27.24 -0.97
CA ALA A 54 -6.55 -27.96 -0.95
C ALA A 54 -5.69 -27.53 0.24
N GLU A 55 -4.63 -28.31 0.49
CA GLU A 55 -3.67 -28.04 1.55
C GLU A 55 -3.01 -26.68 1.37
N THR A 56 -2.92 -25.91 2.45
CA THR A 56 -2.26 -24.61 2.45
C THR A 56 -0.77 -24.80 2.14
N PRO A 57 -0.24 -24.15 1.08
CA PRO A 57 1.18 -24.22 0.77
C PRO A 57 2.05 -23.76 1.94
N SER A 58 3.24 -24.34 2.08
CA SER A 58 4.14 -24.05 3.20
C SER A 58 4.52 -22.56 3.28
N TRP A 59 4.72 -21.91 2.14
CA TRP A 59 5.05 -20.48 2.02
C TRP A 59 3.90 -19.54 2.45
N ALA A 60 2.67 -20.05 2.47
CA ALA A 60 1.46 -19.32 2.86
C ALA A 60 1.15 -19.46 4.37
N LEU A 61 1.89 -20.30 5.09
CA LEU A 61 1.72 -20.47 6.54
C LEU A 61 2.33 -19.31 7.32
N PHE A 62 1.75 -19.05 8.49
CA PHE A 62 2.30 -18.05 9.41
C PHE A 62 3.74 -18.42 9.82
N GLY A 63 4.66 -17.47 9.72
CA GLY A 63 6.08 -17.67 10.04
C GLY A 63 6.90 -18.31 8.91
N ALA A 64 6.32 -18.53 7.73
CA ALA A 64 7.08 -18.94 6.56
C ALA A 64 8.09 -17.84 6.13
N ASN A 65 9.22 -18.26 5.57
CA ASN A 65 10.29 -17.36 5.12
C ASN A 65 9.83 -16.42 4.00
N GLU A 66 8.88 -16.89 3.21
CA GLU A 66 8.30 -16.18 2.09
C GLU A 66 7.19 -15.22 2.50
N GLU A 67 6.87 -15.13 3.79
CA GLU A 67 5.90 -14.17 4.36
C GLU A 67 4.54 -14.14 3.64
N GLY A 68 4.09 -15.28 3.11
CA GLY A 68 2.83 -15.38 2.37
C GLY A 68 2.90 -15.02 0.88
N PHE A 69 4.10 -14.78 0.33
CA PHE A 69 4.30 -14.66 -1.13
C PHE A 69 4.63 -16.02 -1.74
N ASP A 70 4.06 -16.28 -2.93
CA ASP A 70 4.42 -17.45 -3.70
C ASP A 70 5.91 -17.35 -4.13
N PRO A 71 6.75 -18.38 -3.85
CA PRO A 71 8.15 -18.41 -4.25
C PRO A 71 8.38 -18.29 -5.76
N THR A 72 7.39 -18.66 -6.57
CA THR A 72 7.45 -18.57 -8.04
C THR A 72 7.16 -17.16 -8.56
N GLU A 73 6.55 -16.32 -7.73
CA GLU A 73 6.25 -14.93 -8.07
C GLU A 73 7.43 -14.01 -7.78
N THR A 74 7.68 -13.07 -8.70
CA THR A 74 8.70 -12.04 -8.49
C THR A 74 8.10 -10.87 -7.70
N ARG A 75 8.61 -10.63 -6.48
CA ARG A 75 8.19 -9.47 -5.68
C ARG A 75 8.55 -8.15 -6.37
N HIS A 76 7.55 -7.40 -6.80
CA HIS A 76 7.73 -6.04 -7.30
C HIS A 76 7.74 -5.02 -6.17
N ARG A 77 8.94 -4.59 -5.76
CA ARG A 77 9.09 -3.47 -4.83
C ARG A 77 9.10 -2.17 -5.61
N ARG A 78 8.21 -1.24 -5.25
CA ARG A 78 8.27 0.13 -5.77
C ARG A 78 9.59 0.75 -5.32
N LYS A 79 10.26 1.52 -6.19
CA LYS A 79 11.42 2.31 -5.79
C LYS A 79 11.02 3.20 -4.62
N ASN A 80 11.87 3.27 -3.59
CA ASN A 80 11.59 4.08 -2.42
C ASN A 80 11.57 5.55 -2.84
N LYS A 81 10.44 6.21 -2.56
CA LYS A 81 10.30 7.66 -2.71
C LYS A 81 10.85 8.30 -1.45
N HIS A 82 11.89 9.10 -1.58
CA HIS A 82 12.46 9.87 -0.48
C HIS A 82 11.98 11.33 -0.57
N PRO A 83 11.74 12.02 0.55
CA PRO A 83 11.49 13.45 0.51
C PRO A 83 12.65 14.18 -0.19
N LYS A 84 12.33 15.10 -1.09
CA LYS A 84 13.35 15.91 -1.79
C LYS A 84 14.10 16.83 -0.84
N TYR A 85 13.43 17.27 0.22
CA TYR A 85 13.98 18.15 1.24
C TYR A 85 13.65 17.62 2.62
N THR A 86 14.60 17.75 3.54
CA THR A 86 14.49 17.16 4.90
C THR A 86 14.15 18.19 5.97
N LYS A 87 14.50 19.47 5.75
CA LYS A 87 14.28 20.56 6.71
C LYS A 87 13.80 21.82 6.01
N PHE A 88 13.07 22.65 6.76
CA PHE A 88 12.42 23.86 6.26
C PHE A 88 12.59 25.00 7.27
N ASP A 89 12.54 26.25 6.79
CA ASP A 89 12.45 27.42 7.67
C ASP A 89 11.00 27.68 8.12
N GLU A 90 10.78 28.72 8.93
CA GLU A 90 9.45 29.10 9.45
C GLU A 90 8.43 29.42 8.35
N ARG A 91 8.90 29.79 7.15
CA ARG A 91 8.06 30.08 5.98
C ARG A 91 7.78 28.84 5.14
N GLY A 92 8.31 27.68 5.52
CA GLY A 92 8.19 26.44 4.75
C GLY A 92 9.17 26.33 3.58
N ILE A 93 10.20 27.19 3.51
CA ILE A 93 11.21 27.14 2.45
C ILE A 93 12.27 26.10 2.82
N PRO A 94 12.63 25.18 1.91
CA PRO A 94 13.64 24.17 2.17
C PRO A 94 15.00 24.75 2.58
N THR A 95 15.65 24.11 3.54
CA THR A 95 17.01 24.44 4.00
C THR A 95 18.01 23.33 3.74
N HIS A 96 17.55 22.08 3.64
CA HIS A 96 18.41 20.92 3.45
C HIS A 96 17.84 19.98 2.37
N ASP A 97 18.71 19.32 1.63
CA ASP A 97 18.38 18.33 0.60
C ASP A 97 17.92 16.97 1.18
N ASP A 98 17.74 15.98 0.30
CA ASP A 98 17.35 14.61 0.64
C ASP A 98 18.44 13.81 1.37
N ASN A 99 19.68 14.29 1.37
CA ASN A 99 20.81 13.74 2.12
C ASN A 99 21.11 14.54 3.39
N ASN A 100 20.20 15.45 3.77
CA ASN A 100 20.32 16.30 4.94
C ASN A 100 21.55 17.23 4.90
N GLN A 101 22.01 17.60 3.69
CA GLN A 101 23.03 18.62 3.48
C GLN A 101 22.37 20.00 3.30
N PRO A 102 22.96 21.08 3.85
CA PRO A 102 22.46 22.42 3.65
C PRO A 102 22.42 22.80 2.16
N LEU A 103 21.31 23.39 1.71
CA LEU A 103 21.17 23.90 0.35
C LEU A 103 22.05 25.14 0.13
N SER A 104 22.52 25.32 -1.09
CA SER A 104 23.28 26.51 -1.48
C SER A 104 22.42 27.79 -1.40
N ASP A 105 23.08 28.93 -1.17
CA ASP A 105 22.38 30.22 -1.10
C ASP A 105 21.65 30.56 -2.40
N ALA A 106 22.22 30.21 -3.55
CA ALA A 106 21.59 30.40 -4.85
C ALA A 106 20.30 29.58 -5.00
N GLU A 107 20.30 28.33 -4.52
CA GLU A 107 19.11 27.48 -4.55
C GLU A 107 18.05 27.96 -3.58
N ARG A 108 18.44 28.35 -2.35
CA ARG A 108 17.52 28.95 -1.38
C ARG A 108 16.89 30.23 -1.90
N ALA A 109 17.65 31.09 -2.59
CA ALA A 109 17.12 32.30 -3.22
C ALA A 109 16.07 31.98 -4.29
N ARG A 110 16.32 30.96 -5.12
CA ARG A 110 15.35 30.49 -6.12
C ARG A 110 14.07 29.95 -5.47
N LEU A 111 14.19 29.13 -4.44
CA LEU A 111 13.04 28.57 -3.72
C LEU A 111 12.23 29.66 -3.01
N SER A 112 12.92 30.66 -2.46
CA SER A 112 12.27 31.83 -1.84
C SER A 112 11.48 32.65 -2.86
N LYS A 113 12.03 32.84 -4.07
CA LYS A 113 11.30 33.50 -5.16
C LYS A 113 10.04 32.71 -5.56
N GLN A 114 10.15 31.39 -5.68
CA GLN A 114 9.01 30.53 -6.01
C GLN A 114 7.92 30.55 -4.93
N MET A 115 8.31 30.62 -3.65
CA MET A 115 7.38 30.79 -2.53
C MET A 115 6.65 32.13 -2.62
N GLN A 116 7.37 33.22 -2.87
CA GLN A 116 6.78 34.55 -3.03
C GLN A 116 5.77 34.58 -4.18
N GLU A 117 6.12 34.03 -5.34
CA GLU A 117 5.22 33.93 -6.50
C GLU A 117 3.94 33.14 -6.17
N ARG A 118 4.03 32.10 -5.33
CA ARG A 118 2.84 31.36 -4.87
C ARG A 118 2.01 32.15 -3.87
N MET A 119 2.64 32.89 -2.96
CA MET A 119 1.92 33.77 -2.03
C MET A 119 1.20 34.90 -2.78
N ASP A 120 1.82 35.46 -3.81
CA ASP A 120 1.23 36.50 -4.66
C ASP A 120 0.01 35.95 -5.44
N GLN A 121 0.07 34.70 -5.90
CA GLN A 121 -1.08 34.02 -6.54
C GLN A 121 -2.26 33.81 -5.60
N MET A 122 -2.00 33.71 -4.29
CA MET A 122 -3.02 33.52 -3.26
C MET A 122 -3.41 34.84 -2.58
N ASP A 123 -3.12 35.99 -3.21
CA ASP A 123 -3.38 37.33 -2.68
C ASP A 123 -2.84 37.54 -1.24
N GLY A 124 -1.74 36.86 -0.90
CA GLY A 124 -1.11 36.91 0.42
C GLY A 124 -1.81 36.10 1.52
N VAL A 125 -2.82 35.30 1.18
CA VAL A 125 -3.50 34.40 2.13
C VAL A 125 -2.62 33.19 2.46
N THR A 126 -2.42 32.91 3.75
CA THR A 126 -1.54 31.83 4.23
C THR A 126 -2.12 30.43 3.97
N SER A 127 -3.43 30.27 4.01
CA SER A 127 -4.08 28.99 3.75
C SER A 127 -5.52 29.19 3.28
N VAL A 128 -5.92 28.51 2.21
CA VAL A 128 -7.29 28.49 1.68
C VAL A 128 -7.83 27.07 1.81
N VAL A 129 -9.05 26.93 2.33
CA VAL A 129 -9.76 25.64 2.42
C VAL A 129 -11.00 25.73 1.53
N THR A 130 -11.06 24.88 0.51
CA THR A 130 -12.20 24.80 -0.42
C THR A 130 -12.94 23.50 -0.17
N GLU A 131 -14.22 23.60 0.21
CA GLU A 131 -15.10 22.45 0.43
C GLU A 131 -15.98 22.23 -0.81
N HIS A 132 -15.91 21.03 -1.38
CA HIS A 132 -16.69 20.62 -2.54
C HIS A 132 -18.01 19.99 -2.14
N ARG A 133 -18.94 19.89 -3.09
CA ARG A 133 -20.31 19.36 -2.86
C ARG A 133 -20.35 17.89 -2.44
N ASP A 134 -19.28 17.14 -2.69
CA ASP A 134 -19.11 15.75 -2.27
C ASP A 134 -18.52 15.61 -0.84
N GLY A 135 -18.26 16.73 -0.16
CA GLY A 135 -17.66 16.77 1.17
C GLY A 135 -16.13 16.68 1.17
N THR A 136 -15.49 16.66 -0.01
CA THR A 136 -14.02 16.74 -0.09
C THR A 136 -13.54 18.15 0.25
N LYS A 137 -12.42 18.25 0.95
CA LYS A 137 -11.81 19.52 1.36
C LYS A 137 -10.41 19.61 0.78
N ASP A 138 -10.21 20.56 -0.12
CA ASP A 138 -8.89 20.90 -0.64
C ASP A 138 -8.28 22.01 0.22
N ILE A 139 -7.03 21.81 0.63
CA ILE A 139 -6.28 22.77 1.43
C ILE A 139 -5.11 23.26 0.58
N GLU A 140 -5.15 24.53 0.21
CA GLU A 140 -4.03 25.21 -0.43
C GLU A 140 -3.26 25.99 0.64
N ASP A 141 -2.01 25.60 0.88
CA ASP A 141 -1.11 26.27 1.82
C ASP A 141 0.28 26.39 1.16
N PRO A 142 0.75 27.61 0.83
CA PRO A 142 2.07 27.82 0.24
C PRO A 142 3.20 27.19 1.05
N SER A 143 3.11 27.17 2.38
CA SER A 143 4.17 26.62 3.24
C SER A 143 4.33 25.09 3.10
N LEU A 144 3.32 24.42 2.54
CA LEU A 144 3.33 22.98 2.26
C LEU A 144 3.82 22.63 0.86
N MET A 145 3.98 23.60 -0.04
CA MET A 145 4.23 23.36 -1.47
C MET A 145 5.49 22.53 -1.76
N PHE A 146 6.51 22.60 -0.88
CA PHE A 146 7.76 21.87 -1.03
C PHE A 146 7.80 20.54 -0.28
N ARG A 147 6.90 20.32 0.69
CA ARG A 147 6.90 19.14 1.57
C ARG A 147 6.48 17.85 0.85
N GLY A 148 5.67 17.96 -0.20
CA GLY A 148 5.23 16.82 -1.01
C GLY A 148 6.21 16.38 -2.10
N LEU A 149 7.31 17.11 -2.30
CA LEU A 149 8.28 16.80 -3.35
C LEU A 149 9.12 15.60 -2.96
N VAL A 150 9.27 14.66 -3.89
CA VAL A 150 10.02 13.41 -3.68
C VAL A 150 11.09 13.21 -4.75
N VAL A 151 12.15 12.53 -4.36
CA VAL A 151 13.20 12.01 -5.25
C VAL A 151 13.17 10.48 -5.20
N ILE A 152 13.44 9.87 -6.35
CA ILE A 152 13.55 8.42 -6.48
C ILE A 152 15.03 8.10 -6.53
N LYS A 153 15.53 7.33 -5.56
CA LYS A 153 16.92 6.84 -5.55
C LYS A 153 16.99 5.55 -6.38
N GLU A 154 18.07 5.41 -7.14
CA GLU A 154 18.39 4.17 -7.86
C GLU A 154 18.90 3.08 -6.93
#